data_AF-A0A2W7IID0-F1
#
_entry.id   AF-A0A2W7IID0-F1
#
_cell.length_a   1.000
_cell.length_b   1.000
_cell.length_c   1.000
_cell.angle_alpha   90.00
_cell.angle_beta   90.00
_cell.angle_gamma   90.00
#
_symmetry.space_group_name_H-M   'P 1'
#
loop_
_entity.id
_entity.type
_entity.pdbx_description
1 polymer ?
#
loop_
_entity_poly.entity_id
_entity_poly.type
_entity_poly.pdbx_seq_one_letter_code
_entity_poly.pdbx_strand_id
1 'polypeptide(L)'
;MSRTNIIIPCLFTALVTAYATTWVLNSSSIEHPVVTVPPLWIGQEAAELVAFGGWATTHGYSQPGRSAVEIRCYRDRELCTEAFANVHHHDEGADVEAETYLYTVTDWTDKRLHATASMAEGCLERRLELFLDEPGGTLEWEPTEDCEEGDTGAAVLIGDEVPLG
;
A
#
# COMPACT_ATOMS: atom_id res chain seq x y z
N MET A 1 -20.93 -36.52 60.36
CA MET A 1 -21.40 -35.78 59.15
C MET A 1 -20.21 -35.02 58.58
N SER A 2 -19.64 -35.51 57.48
CA SER A 2 -18.51 -34.85 56.80
C SER A 2 -19.06 -33.62 56.07
N ARG A 3 -18.60 -32.42 56.42
CA ARG A 3 -18.90 -31.20 55.68
C ARG A 3 -18.07 -31.23 54.40
N THR A 4 -18.66 -31.70 53.31
CA THR A 4 -18.06 -31.62 51.98
C THR A 4 -17.72 -30.17 51.69
N ASN A 5 -16.45 -29.89 51.43
CA ASN A 5 -15.94 -28.52 51.27
C ASN A 5 -16.30 -28.01 49.86
N ILE A 6 -17.52 -27.49 49.72
CA ILE A 6 -18.10 -27.02 48.45
C ILE A 6 -17.36 -25.79 47.88
N ILE A 7 -16.50 -25.15 48.67
CA ILE A 7 -15.77 -23.95 48.27
C ILE A 7 -14.82 -24.22 47.08
N ILE A 8 -14.13 -25.37 47.09
CA ILE A 8 -13.15 -25.73 46.07
C ILE A 8 -13.77 -25.93 44.68
N PRO A 9 -14.84 -26.75 44.50
CA PRO A 9 -15.45 -26.92 43.17
C PRO A 9 -16.05 -25.61 42.64
N CYS A 10 -16.61 -24.75 43.50
CA CYS A 10 -17.15 -23.46 43.09
C CYS A 10 -16.07 -22.52 42.52
N LEU A 11 -14.90 -22.45 43.16
CA LEU A 11 -13.75 -21.66 42.68
C LEU A 11 -13.25 -22.17 41.32
N PHE A 12 -13.16 -23.49 41.15
CA PHE A 12 -12.77 -24.08 39.86
C PHE A 12 -13.77 -23.75 38.75
N THR A 13 -15.07 -23.89 39.00
CA THR A 13 -16.08 -23.52 38.00
C THR A 13 -16.03 -22.04 37.64
N ALA A 14 -15.84 -21.14 38.63
CA ALA A 14 -15.73 -19.71 38.38
C ALA A 14 -14.50 -19.36 37.53
N LEU A 15 -13.35 -20.00 37.80
CA LEU A 15 -12.11 -19.80 37.05
C LEU A 15 -12.25 -20.29 35.60
N VAL A 16 -12.86 -21.45 35.39
CA VAL A 16 -13.09 -22.00 34.05
C VAL A 16 -14.08 -21.14 33.27
N THR A 17 -15.17 -20.69 33.89
CA THR A 17 -16.10 -19.77 33.23
C THR A 17 -15.44 -18.43 32.90
N ALA A 18 -14.65 -17.87 33.82
CA ALA A 18 -13.92 -16.62 33.57
C ALA A 18 -12.98 -16.79 32.38
N TYR A 19 -12.17 -17.86 32.35
CA TYR A 19 -11.23 -18.15 31.26
C TYR A 19 -11.95 -18.37 29.92
N ALA A 20 -13.03 -19.14 29.90
CA ALA A 20 -13.83 -19.36 28.70
C ALA A 20 -14.47 -18.06 28.21
N THR A 21 -15.01 -17.23 29.11
CA THR A 21 -15.57 -15.92 28.73
C THR A 21 -14.52 -14.97 28.22
N THR A 22 -13.32 -14.90 28.81
CA THR A 22 -12.24 -14.06 28.30
C THR A 22 -11.72 -14.56 26.97
N TRP A 23 -11.65 -15.87 26.75
CA TRP A 23 -11.23 -16.43 25.46
C TRP A 23 -12.26 -16.14 24.37
N VAL A 24 -13.56 -16.31 24.65
CA VAL A 24 -14.64 -15.99 23.70
C VAL A 24 -14.73 -14.48 23.43
N LEU A 25 -14.59 -13.64 24.46
CA LEU A 25 -14.64 -12.19 24.31
C LEU A 25 -13.36 -11.62 23.68
N ASN A 26 -12.20 -12.26 23.84
CA ASN A 26 -10.95 -11.84 23.21
C ASN A 26 -10.77 -12.47 21.81
N SER A 27 -11.58 -13.48 21.46
CA SER A 27 -11.67 -14.04 20.11
C SER A 27 -12.56 -13.22 19.16
N SER A 28 -13.16 -12.12 19.64
CA SER A 28 -13.83 -11.18 18.74
C SER A 28 -12.78 -10.60 17.80
N SER A 29 -12.82 -11.06 16.55
CA SER A 29 -12.09 -10.58 15.38
C SER A 29 -11.63 -9.13 15.58
N ILE A 30 -10.32 -8.90 15.51
CA ILE A 30 -9.83 -7.55 15.27
C ILE A 30 -10.56 -7.08 14.01
N GLU A 31 -11.42 -6.06 14.15
CA GLU A 31 -12.01 -5.40 13.00
C GLU A 31 -10.86 -4.74 12.26
N HIS A 32 -10.43 -5.37 11.16
CA HIS A 32 -9.44 -4.75 10.28
C HIS A 32 -10.14 -3.55 9.61
N PRO A 33 -9.59 -2.32 9.74
CA PRO A 33 -10.17 -1.18 9.06
C PRO A 33 -10.18 -1.43 7.56
N VAL A 34 -11.27 -1.08 6.89
CA VAL A 34 -11.34 -1.14 5.42
C VAL A 34 -10.38 -0.07 4.88
N VAL A 35 -9.27 -0.51 4.31
CA VAL A 35 -8.33 0.38 3.62
C VAL A 35 -8.86 0.68 2.22
N THR A 36 -9.05 1.96 1.93
CA THR A 36 -9.48 2.45 0.62
C THR A 36 -8.27 2.87 -0.20
N VAL A 37 -8.23 2.48 -1.47
CA VAL A 37 -7.28 3.06 -2.43
C VAL A 37 -7.86 4.38 -2.91
N PRO A 38 -7.08 5.48 -2.97
CA PRO A 38 -7.52 6.72 -3.56
C PRO A 38 -8.16 6.50 -4.94
N PRO A 39 -9.17 7.30 -5.31
CA PRO A 39 -9.74 7.18 -6.64
C PRO A 39 -8.68 7.46 -7.70
N LEU A 40 -8.77 6.72 -8.81
CA LEU A 40 -7.87 6.91 -9.94
C LEU A 40 -8.19 8.26 -10.57
N TRP A 41 -7.26 9.20 -10.43
CA TRP A 41 -7.43 10.55 -10.95
C TRP A 41 -6.10 11.08 -11.44
N ILE A 42 -6.11 11.68 -12.63
CA ILE A 42 -4.95 12.38 -13.19
C ILE A 42 -5.45 13.75 -13.64
N GLY A 43 -4.88 14.80 -13.04
CA GLY A 43 -5.16 16.19 -13.36
C GLY A 43 -3.90 16.89 -13.86
N GLN A 44 -4.08 17.75 -14.87
CA GLN A 44 -3.00 18.59 -15.39
C GLN A 44 -3.41 20.05 -15.35
N GLU A 45 -2.59 20.88 -14.71
CA GLU A 45 -2.75 22.32 -14.66
C GLU A 45 -1.45 22.99 -15.13
N ALA A 46 -1.49 23.60 -16.32
CA ALA A 46 -0.35 24.28 -16.94
C ALA A 46 0.92 23.38 -17.00
N ALA A 47 1.92 23.68 -16.19
CA ALA A 47 3.20 22.98 -16.14
C ALA A 47 3.27 21.91 -15.04
N GLU A 48 2.17 21.66 -14.33
CA GLU A 48 2.08 20.67 -13.25
C GLU A 48 1.08 19.57 -13.60
N LEU A 49 1.43 18.34 -13.23
CA LEU A 49 0.55 17.18 -13.28
C LEU A 49 0.48 16.56 -11.89
N VAL A 50 -0.71 16.13 -11.50
CA VAL A 50 -0.97 15.39 -10.25
C VAL A 50 -1.75 14.13 -10.58
N ALA A 51 -1.29 12.98 -10.06
CA ALA A 51 -1.99 11.71 -10.16
C ALA A 51 -2.20 11.09 -8.77
N PHE A 52 -3.39 10.51 -8.56
CA PHE A 52 -3.75 9.75 -7.37
C PHE A 52 -4.18 8.33 -7.76
N GLY A 53 -3.96 7.39 -6.85
CA GLY A 53 -4.42 6.00 -6.97
C GLY A 53 -3.72 5.09 -5.99
N GLY A 54 -3.52 3.85 -6.40
CA GLY A 54 -2.65 2.86 -5.76
C GLY A 54 -2.03 1.94 -6.80
N TRP A 55 -0.89 1.36 -6.49
CA TRP A 55 -0.24 0.37 -7.35
C TRP A 55 -0.81 -1.03 -7.11
N ALA A 56 -1.25 -1.68 -8.18
CA ALA A 56 -1.58 -3.10 -8.20
C ALA A 56 -0.48 -3.87 -8.95
N THR A 57 0.30 -4.68 -8.24
CA THR A 57 1.36 -5.50 -8.82
C THR A 57 0.78 -6.48 -9.85
N THR A 58 1.34 -6.45 -11.06
CA THR A 58 1.01 -7.37 -12.17
C THR A 58 2.13 -8.38 -12.42
N HIS A 59 3.35 -8.09 -11.99
CA HIS A 59 4.51 -8.98 -12.07
C HIS A 59 5.45 -8.78 -10.88
N GLY A 60 6.16 -9.83 -10.45
CA GLY A 60 7.05 -9.80 -9.30
C GLY A 60 6.35 -10.05 -7.96
N TYR A 61 7.03 -9.74 -6.86
CA TYR A 61 6.45 -9.86 -5.52
C TYR A 61 5.30 -8.86 -5.32
N SER A 62 4.11 -9.39 -5.01
CA SER A 62 2.97 -8.57 -4.61
C SER A 62 2.99 -8.44 -3.10
N GLN A 63 3.37 -7.25 -2.63
CA GLN A 63 3.34 -6.95 -1.21
C GLN A 63 1.90 -7.06 -0.68
N PRO A 64 1.65 -7.73 0.46
CA PRO A 64 0.33 -7.73 1.10
C PRO A 64 -0.12 -6.31 1.42
N GLY A 65 -1.43 -6.06 1.40
CA GLY A 65 -2.00 -4.77 1.77
C GLY A 65 -2.67 -4.03 0.61
N ARG A 66 -2.87 -2.73 0.82
CA ARG A 66 -3.37 -1.81 -0.19
C ARG A 66 -2.54 -0.53 -0.16
N SER A 67 -2.13 -0.08 -1.34
CA SER A 67 -1.29 1.10 -1.49
C SER A 67 -2.08 2.36 -1.83
N ALA A 68 -1.54 3.51 -1.46
CA ALA A 68 -1.98 4.83 -1.86
C ALA A 68 -0.78 5.59 -2.42
N VAL A 69 -0.97 6.27 -3.55
CA VAL A 69 0.05 7.09 -4.17
C VAL A 69 -0.46 8.47 -4.54
N GLU A 70 0.41 9.45 -4.36
CA GLU A 70 0.32 10.78 -4.97
C GLU A 70 1.59 11.00 -5.80
N ILE A 71 1.41 11.25 -7.09
CA ILE A 71 2.51 11.53 -8.01
C ILE A 71 2.35 12.97 -8.50
N ARG A 72 3.40 13.79 -8.34
CA ARG A 72 3.42 15.18 -8.83
C ARG A 72 4.58 15.37 -9.78
N CYS A 73 4.29 15.82 -10.99
CA CYS A 73 5.27 16.07 -12.03
C CYS A 73 5.31 17.55 -12.42
N TYR A 74 6.51 18.07 -12.64
CA TYR A 74 6.74 19.49 -12.97
C TYR A 74 7.50 19.59 -14.28
N ARG A 75 6.84 20.13 -15.32
CA ARG A 75 7.40 20.19 -16.68
C ARG A 75 8.63 21.10 -16.72
N ASP A 76 8.58 22.24 -16.04
CA ASP A 76 9.68 23.22 -16.00
C ASP A 76 10.93 22.69 -15.27
N ARG A 77 10.79 21.61 -14.50
CA ARG A 77 11.88 21.03 -13.70
C ARG A 77 12.33 19.68 -14.22
N GLU A 78 11.59 19.09 -15.17
CA GLU A 78 11.83 17.73 -15.67
C GLU A 78 11.91 16.69 -14.53
N LEU A 79 11.05 16.82 -13.52
CA LEU A 79 11.04 15.95 -12.34
C LEU A 79 9.63 15.52 -11.95
N CYS A 80 9.52 14.32 -11.39
CA CYS A 80 8.35 13.87 -10.65
C CYS A 80 8.71 13.44 -9.23
N THR A 81 7.79 13.63 -8.30
CA THR A 81 7.85 13.06 -6.94
C THR A 81 6.68 12.13 -6.74
N GLU A 82 6.94 10.93 -6.25
CA GLU A 82 5.91 9.99 -5.78
C GLU A 82 5.98 9.92 -4.26
N ALA A 83 4.84 10.10 -3.60
CA ALA A 83 4.63 9.70 -2.22
C ALA A 83 3.83 8.39 -2.23
N PHE A 84 4.45 7.31 -1.77
CA PHE A 84 3.86 5.99 -1.68
C PHE A 84 3.58 5.64 -0.23
N ALA A 85 2.43 5.01 0.02
CA ALA A 85 2.14 4.37 1.29
C ALA A 85 1.47 3.02 1.07
N ASN A 86 1.80 2.01 1.87
CA ASN A 86 1.12 0.72 1.90
C ASN A 86 0.67 0.39 3.33
N VAL A 87 -0.57 -0.06 3.47
CA VAL A 87 -1.11 -0.55 4.75
C VAL A 87 -1.05 -2.07 4.79
N HIS A 88 -0.24 -2.58 5.71
CA HIS A 88 -0.05 -4.00 5.96
C HIS A 88 -0.96 -4.46 7.09
N HIS A 89 -1.83 -5.43 6.83
CA HIS A 89 -2.60 -6.06 7.91
C HIS A 89 -1.92 -7.34 8.39
N HIS A 90 -1.84 -7.49 9.71
CA HIS A 90 -1.41 -8.73 10.36
C HIS A 90 -2.32 -9.02 11.56
N ASP A 91 -2.18 -10.22 12.14
CA ASP A 91 -3.08 -10.72 13.19
C ASP A 91 -3.11 -9.87 14.47
N GLU A 92 -2.18 -8.94 14.63
CA GLU A 92 -2.06 -8.07 15.81
C GLU A 92 -2.45 -6.61 15.53
N GLY A 93 -2.69 -6.24 14.26
CA GLY A 93 -2.97 -4.85 13.89
C GLY A 93 -2.73 -4.51 12.43
N ALA A 94 -2.36 -3.25 12.20
CA ALA A 94 -1.98 -2.76 10.88
C ALA A 94 -0.79 -1.81 10.99
N ASP A 95 0.18 -1.98 10.09
CA ASP A 95 1.35 -1.12 9.96
C ASP A 95 1.27 -0.31 8.67
N VAL A 96 1.82 0.90 8.69
CA VAL A 96 1.93 1.76 7.51
C VAL A 96 3.40 1.86 7.12
N GLU A 97 3.69 1.45 5.90
CA GLU A 97 4.95 1.71 5.22
C GLU A 97 4.78 2.92 4.32
N ALA A 98 5.75 3.83 4.31
CA ALA A 98 5.69 5.03 3.50
C ALA A 98 7.06 5.38 2.94
N GLU A 99 7.09 5.69 1.64
CA GLU A 99 8.31 5.96 0.89
C GLU A 99 8.11 7.13 -0.07
N THR A 100 9.22 7.72 -0.48
CA THR A 100 9.21 8.78 -1.49
C THR A 100 10.23 8.50 -2.57
N TYR A 101 9.80 8.63 -3.83
CA TYR A 101 10.69 8.46 -4.97
C TYR A 101 10.78 9.76 -5.77
N LEU A 102 11.99 10.08 -6.21
CA LEU A 102 12.27 11.22 -7.09
C LEU A 102 12.63 10.68 -8.47
N TYR A 103 11.84 11.03 -9.47
CA TYR A 103 12.05 10.63 -10.86
C TYR A 103 12.54 11.80 -11.70
N THR A 104 13.41 11.50 -12.65
CA THR A 104 13.78 12.39 -13.76
C THR A 104 12.87 12.11 -14.95
N VAL A 105 12.23 13.14 -15.49
CA VAL A 105 11.37 13.03 -16.67
C VAL A 105 12.23 12.80 -17.90
N THR A 106 11.92 11.76 -18.67
CA THR A 106 12.65 11.39 -19.90
C THR A 106 11.86 11.69 -21.18
N ASP A 107 10.53 11.67 -21.11
CA ASP A 107 9.61 12.07 -22.19
C ASP A 107 8.34 12.67 -21.58
N TRP A 108 7.84 13.78 -22.12
CA TRP A 108 6.54 14.34 -21.73
C TRP A 108 5.82 14.91 -22.94
N THR A 109 4.78 14.19 -23.37
CA THR A 109 3.91 14.55 -24.49
C THR A 109 2.50 14.89 -24.01
N ASP A 110 1.59 15.18 -24.94
CA ASP A 110 0.18 15.40 -24.61
C ASP A 110 -0.57 14.09 -24.26
N LYS A 111 0.04 12.92 -24.49
CA LYS A 111 -0.58 11.60 -24.26
C LYS A 111 0.03 10.83 -23.11
N ARG A 112 1.30 11.05 -22.83
CA ARG A 112 2.05 10.28 -21.85
C ARG A 112 3.18 11.06 -21.22
N LEU A 113 3.57 10.63 -20.04
CA LEU A 113 4.78 11.03 -19.33
C LEU A 113 5.60 9.78 -19.02
N HIS A 114 6.90 9.81 -19.32
CA HIS A 114 7.88 8.83 -18.89
C HIS A 114 8.87 9.48 -17.92
N ALA A 115 9.18 8.78 -16.83
CA ALA A 115 10.18 9.22 -15.88
C ALA A 115 10.91 8.04 -15.24
N THR A 116 12.15 8.24 -14.83
CA THR A 116 12.99 7.20 -14.21
C THR A 116 13.53 7.64 -12.86
N ALA A 117 13.50 6.75 -11.87
CA ALA A 117 14.17 6.93 -10.60
C ALA A 117 15.29 5.88 -10.49
N SER A 118 16.52 6.32 -10.67
CA SER A 118 17.71 5.47 -10.51
C SER A 118 18.06 5.31 -9.03
N MET A 119 18.60 4.15 -8.66
CA MET A 119 19.01 3.85 -7.28
C MET A 119 17.87 3.95 -6.27
N ALA A 120 16.63 3.70 -6.72
CA ALA A 120 15.50 3.53 -5.82
C ALA A 120 15.79 2.35 -4.89
N GLU A 121 15.54 2.54 -3.59
CA GLU A 121 15.90 1.56 -2.55
C GLU A 121 17.38 1.13 -2.60
N GLY A 122 18.24 2.00 -3.15
CA GLY A 122 19.68 1.80 -3.26
C GLY A 122 20.16 0.89 -4.41
N CYS A 123 19.28 0.21 -5.15
CA CYS A 123 19.69 -0.81 -6.13
C CYS A 123 18.78 -0.94 -7.36
N LEU A 124 17.57 -0.38 -7.31
CA LEU A 124 16.58 -0.54 -8.37
C LEU A 124 16.55 0.69 -9.29
N GLU A 125 16.33 0.44 -10.57
CA GLU A 125 15.79 1.44 -11.47
C GLU A 125 14.28 1.28 -11.54
N ARG A 126 13.54 2.35 -11.24
CA ARG A 126 12.10 2.41 -11.43
C ARG A 126 11.76 3.21 -12.68
N ARG A 127 10.89 2.67 -13.53
CA ARG A 127 10.36 3.32 -14.73
C ARG A 127 8.88 3.60 -14.54
N LEU A 128 8.53 4.87 -14.51
CA LEU A 128 7.16 5.36 -14.37
C LEU A 128 6.64 5.81 -15.74
N GLU A 129 5.46 5.32 -16.12
CA GLU A 129 4.68 5.84 -17.23
C GLU A 129 3.28 6.25 -16.76
N LEU A 130 2.86 7.47 -17.07
CA LEU A 130 1.50 7.96 -16.84
C LEU A 130 0.80 8.21 -18.17
N PHE A 131 -0.43 7.72 -18.29
CA PHE A 131 -1.29 7.90 -19.45
C PHE A 131 -2.20 9.13 -19.23
N LEU A 132 -2.14 10.09 -20.16
CA LEU A 132 -2.83 11.39 -20.04
C LEU A 132 -4.13 11.44 -20.84
N ASP A 133 -4.25 10.61 -21.88
CA ASP A 133 -5.46 10.47 -22.70
C ASP A 133 -6.45 9.45 -22.14
N GLU A 134 -5.96 8.40 -21.49
CA GLU A 134 -6.75 7.41 -20.75
C GLU A 134 -6.20 7.32 -19.31
N PRO A 135 -6.92 7.80 -18.27
CA PRO A 135 -6.37 7.86 -16.92
C PRO A 135 -5.84 6.51 -16.43
N GLY A 136 -4.55 6.48 -16.11
CA GLY A 136 -3.86 5.28 -15.66
C GLY A 136 -2.35 5.47 -15.70
N GLY A 137 -1.62 4.40 -15.39
CA GLY A 137 -0.17 4.39 -15.46
C GLY A 137 0.40 3.02 -15.19
N THR A 138 1.67 2.87 -15.53
CA THR A 138 2.46 1.68 -15.24
C THR A 138 3.70 2.07 -14.46
N LEU A 139 4.15 1.13 -13.64
CA LEU A 139 5.40 1.21 -12.93
C LEU A 139 6.14 -0.09 -13.16
N GLU A 140 7.39 -0.03 -13.59
CA GLU A 140 8.28 -1.18 -13.65
C GLU A 140 9.49 -0.93 -12.75
N TRP A 141 10.04 -1.99 -12.19
CA TRP A 141 11.30 -1.93 -11.46
C TRP A 141 12.17 -3.13 -11.78
N GLU A 142 13.47 -2.88 -11.88
CA GLU A 142 14.47 -3.91 -12.08
C GLU A 142 15.81 -3.52 -11.44
N PRO A 143 16.67 -4.50 -11.08
CA PRO A 143 18.02 -4.23 -10.60
C PRO A 143 18.84 -3.47 -11.64
N THR A 144 19.67 -2.53 -11.19
CA THR A 144 20.67 -1.90 -12.06
C THR A 144 21.81 -2.89 -12.39
N GLU A 145 22.64 -2.58 -13.40
CA GLU A 145 23.77 -3.44 -13.79
C GLU A 145 24.76 -3.72 -12.65
N ASP A 146 24.86 -2.79 -11.69
CA ASP A 146 25.73 -2.90 -10.52
C ASP A 146 25.09 -3.68 -9.35
N CYS A 147 23.86 -4.18 -9.55
CA CYS A 147 23.05 -4.85 -8.53
C CYS A 147 22.95 -6.36 -8.80
N GLU A 148 23.67 -7.18 -8.03
CA GLU A 148 23.62 -8.66 -8.16
C GLU A 148 22.34 -9.27 -7.56
N GLU A 149 21.72 -8.59 -6.59
CA GLU A 149 20.52 -9.04 -5.87
C GLU A 149 19.47 -7.92 -5.84
N GLY A 150 18.39 -8.10 -6.60
CA GLY A 150 17.22 -7.23 -6.54
C GLY A 150 16.03 -7.86 -7.24
N ASP A 151 14.84 -7.48 -6.81
CA ASP A 151 13.60 -7.99 -7.41
C ASP A 151 13.26 -7.23 -8.70
N THR A 152 12.65 -7.95 -9.64
CA THR A 152 12.03 -7.38 -10.83
C THR A 152 10.52 -7.45 -10.69
N GLY A 153 9.83 -6.40 -11.12
CA GLY A 153 8.37 -6.39 -11.10
C GLY A 153 7.74 -5.27 -11.89
N ALA A 154 6.42 -5.31 -11.92
CA ALA A 154 5.59 -4.33 -12.58
C ALA A 154 4.26 -4.15 -11.86
N ALA A 155 3.68 -2.97 -11.97
CA ALA A 155 2.39 -2.62 -11.41
C ALA A 155 1.61 -1.69 -12.36
N VAL A 156 0.29 -1.66 -12.17
CA VAL A 156 -0.61 -0.72 -12.84
C VAL A 156 -1.28 0.19 -11.81
N LEU A 157 -1.50 1.44 -12.18
CA LEU A 157 -2.17 2.43 -11.33
C LEU A 157 -3.68 2.14 -11.35
N ILE A 158 -4.24 1.89 -10.18
CA ILE A 158 -5.66 1.60 -9.97
C ILE A 158 -6.25 2.60 -8.98
N GLY A 159 -7.58 2.61 -8.86
CA GLY A 159 -8.25 3.34 -7.80
C GLY A 159 -9.63 2.78 -7.50
N ASP A 160 -10.11 3.02 -6.29
CA ASP A 160 -11.47 2.61 -5.92
C ASP A 160 -12.50 3.48 -6.65
N GLU A 161 -13.64 2.88 -7.01
CA GLU A 161 -14.77 3.64 -7.52
C GLU A 161 -15.25 4.63 -6.45
N VAL A 162 -15.36 5.90 -6.80
CA VAL A 162 -16.03 6.87 -5.93
C VAL A 162 -17.53 6.59 -6.00
N PRO A 163 -18.22 6.31 -4.88
CA PRO A 163 -19.67 6.19 -4.89
C PRO A 163 -20.27 7.50 -5.44
N LEU A 164 -20.96 7.42 -6.58
CA LEU A 164 -21.74 8.54 -7.09
C LEU A 164 -22.89 8.77 -6.09
N GLY A 165 -22.78 9.82 -5.29
CA GLY A 165 -23.83 10.29 -4.38
C GLY A 165 -25.05 10.83 -5.11
#